data_AF-A0A378U4L9-F1
#
_entry.id   AF-A0A378U4L9-F1
#
_cell.length_a   1.000
_cell.length_b   1.000
_cell.length_c   1.000
_cell.angle_alpha   90.00
_cell.angle_beta   90.00
_cell.angle_gamma   90.00
#
_symmetry.space_group_name_H-M   'P 1'
#
loop_
_entity.id
_entity.type
_entity.pdbx_description
1 polymer ?
#
loop_
_entity_poly.entity_id
_entity_poly.type
_entity_poly.pdbx_seq_one_letter_code
_entity_poly.pdbx_strand_id
1 'polypeptide(L)'
;MLLGKSQRQNESLVEKNDDASLVLLLIQGRYLEAYQLVSQQPENLANLYNKALCLYFAELPDTALLLLDQAFALTSNQLKEIPSTDSAILTKIKAMQGKNKDYLQPINQFYTDHFPLQVWDNLWRIKIDCLVQLEQWDEILLHVPKLIEKHHYQNINQAIALAQQNKKESE
;
A
#
# COMPACT_ATOMS: atom_id res chain seq x y z
N MET A 1 16.06 10.85 -53.40
CA MET A 1 14.78 10.54 -52.73
C MET A 1 15.09 9.89 -51.40
N LEU A 2 14.48 10.40 -50.33
CA LEU A 2 14.86 10.19 -48.93
C LEU A 2 14.71 8.73 -48.47
N LEU A 3 15.71 8.22 -47.75
CA LEU A 3 15.56 7.09 -46.83
C LEU A 3 14.68 7.52 -45.65
N GLY A 4 13.51 6.91 -45.52
CA GLY A 4 12.66 7.04 -44.34
C GLY A 4 13.28 6.29 -43.16
N LYS A 5 13.80 7.04 -42.19
CA LYS A 5 14.10 6.53 -40.84
C LYS A 5 12.77 6.24 -40.13
N SER A 6 12.33 4.99 -40.11
CA SER A 6 11.32 4.54 -39.14
C SER A 6 11.98 4.34 -37.78
N GLN A 7 12.24 5.45 -37.08
CA GLN A 7 12.40 5.46 -35.63
C GLN A 7 11.03 5.78 -35.03
N ARG A 8 10.39 4.77 -34.43
CA ARG A 8 9.37 4.87 -33.36
C ARG A 8 8.71 3.51 -33.17
N GLN A 9 9.24 2.69 -32.26
CA GLN A 9 8.50 1.57 -31.66
C GLN A 9 9.16 0.96 -30.40
N ASN A 10 10.06 1.68 -29.71
CA ASN A 10 10.77 1.14 -28.53
C ASN A 10 10.49 1.88 -27.21
N GLU A 11 9.65 2.92 -27.20
CA GLU A 11 9.33 3.64 -25.94
C GLU A 11 8.41 2.83 -25.03
N SER A 12 7.52 1.99 -25.57
CA SER A 12 6.51 1.25 -24.77
C SER A 12 7.02 0.00 -24.06
N LEU A 13 8.20 -0.51 -24.41
CA LEU A 13 8.79 -1.70 -23.78
C LEU A 13 9.69 -1.35 -22.58
N VAL A 14 10.23 -0.14 -22.53
CA VAL A 14 11.09 0.32 -21.44
C VAL A 14 10.23 0.72 -20.23
N GLU A 15 9.17 1.52 -20.44
CA GLU A 15 8.26 1.93 -19.35
C GLU A 15 7.58 0.74 -18.64
N LYS A 16 7.21 -0.32 -19.37
CA LYS A 16 6.56 -1.50 -18.77
C LYS A 16 7.50 -2.37 -17.93
N ASN A 17 8.81 -2.31 -18.17
CA ASN A 17 9.79 -3.11 -17.44
C ASN A 17 10.18 -2.46 -16.11
N ASP A 18 10.03 -1.15 -15.98
CA ASP A 18 10.41 -0.41 -14.77
C ASP A 18 9.51 -0.77 -13.58
N ASP A 19 8.19 -0.88 -13.79
CA ASP A 19 7.22 -1.29 -12.76
C ASP A 19 7.50 -2.71 -12.24
N ALA A 20 7.78 -3.65 -13.13
CA ALA A 20 8.09 -5.03 -12.77
C ALA A 20 9.44 -5.11 -12.03
N SER A 21 10.43 -4.33 -12.48
CA SER A 21 11.75 -4.26 -11.83
C SER A 21 11.66 -3.67 -10.42
N LEU A 22 10.86 -2.62 -10.23
CA LEU A 22 10.60 -2.02 -8.93
C LEU A 22 10.00 -3.03 -7.95
N VAL A 23 8.97 -3.76 -8.36
CA VAL A 23 8.33 -4.81 -7.56
C VAL A 23 9.35 -5.89 -7.17
N LEU A 24 10.20 -6.32 -8.11
CA LEU A 24 11.23 -7.33 -7.84
C LEU A 24 12.27 -6.84 -6.82
N LEU A 25 12.73 -5.59 -6.94
CA LEU A 25 13.67 -5.00 -5.98
C LEU A 25 13.07 -4.99 -4.56
N LEU A 26 11.81 -4.59 -4.43
CA LEU A 26 11.09 -4.55 -3.15
C LEU A 26 10.89 -5.94 -2.53
N ILE A 27 10.51 -6.94 -3.34
CA ILE A 27 10.38 -8.34 -2.87
C ILE A 27 11.74 -8.89 -2.39
N GLN A 28 12.84 -8.46 -3.01
CA GLN A 28 14.19 -8.86 -2.62
C GLN A 28 14.76 -8.06 -1.43
N GLY A 29 14.01 -7.10 -0.88
CA GLY A 29 14.48 -6.24 0.21
C GLY A 29 15.54 -5.21 -0.21
N ARG A 30 15.69 -4.92 -1.51
CA ARG A 30 16.61 -3.91 -2.04
C ARG A 30 15.98 -2.52 -2.00
N TYR A 31 15.71 -2.04 -0.78
CA TYR A 31 14.92 -0.82 -0.57
C TYR A 31 15.61 0.45 -1.07
N LEU A 32 16.95 0.51 -1.05
CA LEU A 32 17.69 1.67 -1.57
C LEU A 32 17.51 1.82 -3.08
N GLU A 33 17.79 0.76 -3.84
CA GLU A 33 17.66 0.76 -5.29
C GLU A 33 16.19 0.96 -5.70
N ALA A 34 15.25 0.32 -5.00
CA ALA A 34 13.83 0.52 -5.21
C ALA A 34 13.41 1.98 -5.02
N TYR A 35 13.83 2.61 -3.91
CA TYR A 35 13.51 4.00 -3.60
C TYR A 35 14.09 4.96 -4.65
N GLN A 36 15.33 4.74 -5.09
CA GLN A 36 15.95 5.54 -6.15
C GLN A 36 15.19 5.43 -7.47
N LEU A 37 14.79 4.22 -7.85
CA LEU A 37 14.05 3.97 -9.08
C LEU A 37 12.67 4.64 -9.05
N VAL A 38 11.86 4.37 -8.01
CA VAL A 38 10.50 4.93 -7.90
C VAL A 38 10.51 6.46 -7.73
N SER A 39 11.60 7.05 -7.21
CA SER A 39 11.74 8.50 -7.10
C SER A 39 11.88 9.22 -8.44
N GLN A 40 12.26 8.50 -9.49
CA GLN A 40 12.34 9.03 -10.86
C GLN A 40 11.01 8.87 -11.63
N GLN A 41 10.05 8.15 -11.06
CA GLN A 41 8.77 7.84 -11.67
C GLN A 41 7.69 8.87 -11.28
N PRO A 42 6.65 9.08 -12.11
CA PRO A 42 5.56 9.97 -11.79
C PRO A 42 4.82 9.55 -10.51
N GLU A 43 4.26 10.53 -9.80
CA GLU A 43 3.48 10.30 -8.58
C GLU A 43 2.08 9.77 -8.92
N ASN A 44 2.01 8.44 -9.08
CA ASN A 44 0.77 7.68 -9.13
C ASN A 44 0.56 6.90 -7.82
N LEU A 45 -0.61 6.28 -7.68
CA LEU A 45 -0.99 5.55 -6.47
C LEU A 45 -0.01 4.41 -6.13
N ALA A 46 0.41 3.62 -7.13
CA ALA A 46 1.34 2.52 -6.93
C ALA A 46 2.74 3.02 -6.48
N ASN A 47 3.23 4.10 -7.08
CA ASN A 47 4.54 4.66 -6.77
C ASN A 47 4.56 5.33 -5.39
N LEU A 48 3.51 6.05 -5.00
CA LEU A 48 3.38 6.61 -3.66
C LEU A 48 3.32 5.50 -2.60
N TYR A 49 2.54 4.45 -2.86
CA TYR A 49 2.48 3.27 -2.01
C TYR A 49 3.86 2.61 -1.84
N ASN A 50 4.56 2.36 -2.94
CA ASN A 50 5.86 1.69 -2.92
C ASN A 50 6.96 2.55 -2.26
N LYS A 51 6.92 3.88 -2.44
CA LYS A 51 7.79 4.82 -1.71
C LYS A 51 7.50 4.79 -0.21
N ALA A 52 6.23 4.83 0.18
CA ALA A 52 5.84 4.74 1.59
C ALA A 52 6.32 3.42 2.21
N LEU A 53 6.22 2.32 1.47
CA LEU A 53 6.72 1.01 1.90
C LEU A 53 8.24 1.01 2.14
N CYS A 54 9.02 1.63 1.26
CA CYS A 54 10.47 1.79 1.48
C CYS A 54 10.77 2.55 2.77
N LEU A 55 10.04 3.66 3.01
CA LEU A 55 10.22 4.49 4.20
C LEU A 55 9.79 3.78 5.48
N TYR A 56 8.71 3.00 5.42
CA TYR A 56 8.28 2.12 6.51
C TYR A 56 9.38 1.13 6.91
N PHE A 57 9.99 0.45 5.93
CA PHE A 57 11.09 -0.48 6.21
C PHE A 57 12.39 0.21 6.63
N ALA A 58 12.55 1.49 6.31
CA ALA A 58 13.66 2.32 6.76
C ALA A 58 13.42 2.94 8.15
N GLU A 59 12.33 2.59 8.84
CA GLU A 59 11.97 3.14 10.15
C GLU A 59 11.79 4.67 10.15
N LEU A 60 11.22 5.19 9.06
CA LEU A 60 10.88 6.62 8.89
C LEU A 60 9.35 6.83 8.79
N PRO A 61 8.58 6.47 9.85
CA PRO A 61 7.11 6.44 9.81
C PRO A 61 6.48 7.81 9.53
N ASP A 62 7.04 8.92 10.06
CA ASP A 62 6.52 10.27 9.79
C ASP A 62 6.52 10.60 8.29
N THR A 63 7.61 10.26 7.60
CA THR A 63 7.74 10.52 6.17
C THR A 63 6.88 9.56 5.35
N ALA A 64 6.76 8.30 5.81
CA ALA A 64 5.86 7.33 5.21
C ALA A 64 4.40 7.80 5.27
N LEU A 65 3.95 8.33 6.41
CA LEU A 65 2.59 8.87 6.59
C LEU A 65 2.25 9.97 5.59
N LEU A 66 3.17 10.90 5.33
CA LEU A 66 2.96 11.96 4.33
C LEU A 66 2.67 11.39 2.93
N LEU A 67 3.38 10.34 2.52
CA LEU A 67 3.15 9.69 1.23
C LEU A 67 1.87 8.85 1.21
N LEU A 68 1.51 8.23 2.34
CA LEU A 68 0.25 7.51 2.48
C LEU A 68 -0.95 8.47 2.38
N ASP A 69 -0.87 9.66 2.96
CA ASP A 69 -1.93 10.67 2.86
C ASP A 69 -2.11 11.17 1.42
N GLN A 70 -1.02 11.36 0.68
CA GLN A 70 -1.05 11.64 -0.75
C GLN A 70 -1.69 10.49 -1.54
N ALA A 71 -1.31 9.25 -1.23
CA ALA A 71 -1.89 8.06 -1.86
C ALA A 71 -3.41 7.97 -1.60
N PHE A 72 -3.87 8.23 -0.36
CA PHE A 72 -5.29 8.26 -0.02
C PHE A 72 -6.07 9.30 -0.84
N ALA A 73 -5.50 10.48 -1.08
CA ALA A 73 -6.14 11.50 -1.92
C ALA A 73 -6.44 10.98 -3.34
N LEU A 74 -5.60 10.09 -3.88
CA LEU A 74 -5.77 9.47 -5.20
C LEU A 74 -6.79 8.30 -5.21
N THR A 75 -7.13 7.72 -4.05
CA THR A 75 -8.11 6.61 -3.98
C THR A 75 -9.57 7.05 -4.12
N SER A 76 -9.85 8.35 -4.00
CA SER A 76 -11.18 8.95 -3.79
C SER A 76 -12.20 8.74 -4.92
N ASN A 77 -11.79 8.27 -6.11
CA ASN A 77 -12.68 8.06 -7.26
C ASN A 77 -12.79 6.59 -7.72
N GLN A 78 -12.12 5.65 -7.04
CA GLN A 78 -11.89 4.30 -7.56
C GLN A 78 -12.40 3.17 -6.67
N LEU A 79 -13.02 3.46 -5.52
CA LEU A 79 -13.61 2.44 -4.65
C LEU A 79 -14.89 1.86 -5.25
N LYS A 80 -14.75 1.09 -6.33
CA LYS A 80 -15.78 0.20 -6.84
C LYS A 80 -15.55 -1.16 -6.21
N GLU A 81 -16.54 -1.63 -5.47
CA GLU A 81 -16.55 -3.03 -5.06
C GLU A 81 -16.62 -3.89 -6.32
N ILE A 82 -15.61 -4.72 -6.52
CA ILE A 82 -15.72 -5.82 -7.49
C ILE A 82 -16.79 -6.75 -6.93
N PRO A 83 -17.82 -7.12 -7.70
CA PRO A 83 -18.86 -8.04 -7.23
C PRO A 83 -18.21 -9.28 -6.62
N SER A 84 -18.45 -9.54 -5.33
CA SER A 84 -17.95 -10.76 -4.71
C SER A 84 -18.65 -11.93 -5.38
N THR A 85 -17.88 -12.86 -5.93
CA THR A 85 -18.43 -14.19 -6.15
C THR A 85 -18.50 -14.81 -4.76
N ASP A 86 -19.68 -14.88 -4.16
CA ASP A 86 -19.85 -15.45 -2.82
C ASP A 86 -19.53 -16.94 -2.85
N SER A 87 -18.25 -17.24 -2.62
CA SER A 87 -17.69 -18.58 -2.55
C SER A 87 -17.05 -18.75 -1.19
N ALA A 88 -17.40 -19.82 -0.49
CA ALA A 88 -16.79 -20.19 0.78
C ALA A 88 -15.25 -20.31 0.68
N ILE A 89 -14.71 -20.59 -0.52
CA ILE A 89 -13.26 -20.61 -0.79
C ILE A 89 -12.68 -19.20 -0.70
N LEU A 90 -13.32 -18.21 -1.34
CA LEU A 90 -12.85 -16.83 -1.33
C LEU A 90 -12.93 -16.23 0.08
N THR A 91 -13.96 -16.56 0.86
CA THR A 91 -14.04 -16.16 2.27
C THR A 91 -12.88 -16.73 3.10
N LYS A 92 -12.51 -18.00 2.88
CA LYS A 92 -11.35 -18.61 3.56
C LYS A 92 -10.03 -17.97 3.14
N ILE A 93 -9.85 -17.67 1.85
CA ILE A 93 -8.64 -16.99 1.34
C ILE A 93 -8.52 -15.59 1.96
N LYS A 94 -9.62 -14.81 1.98
CA LYS A 94 -9.64 -13.48 2.61
C LYS A 94 -9.31 -13.55 4.09
N ALA A 95 -9.87 -14.51 4.82
CA ALA A 95 -9.57 -14.70 6.24
C ALA A 95 -8.12 -15.11 6.53
N MET A 96 -7.51 -15.92 5.66
CA MET A 96 -6.08 -16.24 5.73
C MET A 96 -5.23 -14.98 5.47
N GLN A 97 -5.51 -14.23 4.40
CA GLN A 97 -4.77 -13.00 4.06
C GLN A 97 -4.89 -11.94 5.16
N GLY A 98 -6.05 -11.82 5.80
CA GLY A 98 -6.24 -10.87 6.91
C GLY A 98 -5.35 -11.11 8.13
N LYS A 99 -4.75 -12.30 8.26
CA LYS A 99 -3.77 -12.65 9.30
C LYS A 99 -2.32 -12.43 8.86
N ASN A 100 -2.08 -12.31 7.56
CA ASN A 100 -0.74 -12.17 7.00
C ASN A 100 -0.33 -10.70 6.92
N LYS A 101 0.98 -10.46 6.77
CA LYS A 101 1.54 -9.14 6.45
C LYS A 101 1.66 -8.90 4.94
N ASP A 102 0.67 -9.35 4.19
CA ASP A 102 0.61 -9.22 2.73
C ASP A 102 0.48 -7.75 2.26
N TYR A 103 -0.11 -6.89 3.08
CA TYR A 103 -0.11 -5.42 2.90
C TYR A 103 1.29 -4.79 2.92
N LEU A 104 2.34 -5.53 3.30
CA LEU A 104 3.73 -5.08 3.19
C LEU A 104 4.41 -5.56 1.90
N GLN A 105 3.63 -6.01 0.91
CA GLN A 105 4.12 -6.35 -0.41
C GLN A 105 3.99 -5.16 -1.37
N PRO A 106 4.94 -5.00 -2.30
CA PRO A 106 4.86 -3.97 -3.32
C PRO A 106 3.71 -4.22 -4.31
N ILE A 107 3.22 -3.15 -4.91
CA ILE A 107 2.15 -3.20 -5.91
C ILE A 107 2.59 -2.51 -7.21
N ASN A 108 1.89 -2.76 -8.31
CA ASN A 108 2.08 -2.05 -9.57
C ASN A 108 0.77 -1.39 -10.01
N GLN A 109 0.83 -0.63 -11.10
CA GLN A 109 -0.34 0.06 -11.64
C GLN A 109 -1.48 -0.92 -11.99
N PHE A 110 -1.16 -2.13 -12.48
CA PHE A 110 -2.17 -3.15 -12.75
C PHE A 110 -2.97 -3.51 -11.49
N TYR A 111 -2.30 -3.67 -10.35
CA TYR A 111 -2.95 -4.00 -9.09
C TYR A 111 -3.87 -2.86 -8.60
N THR A 112 -3.44 -1.60 -8.74
CA THR A 112 -4.28 -0.44 -8.38
C THR A 112 -5.53 -0.33 -9.25
N ASP A 113 -5.41 -0.64 -10.53
CA ASP A 113 -6.53 -0.53 -11.49
C ASP A 113 -7.58 -1.63 -11.27
N HIS A 114 -7.15 -2.82 -10.83
CA HIS A 114 -8.02 -3.99 -10.72
C HIS A 114 -8.50 -4.29 -9.31
N PHE A 115 -7.76 -3.89 -8.27
CA PHE A 115 -8.07 -4.20 -6.87
C PHE A 115 -8.05 -2.94 -5.97
N PRO A 116 -8.80 -1.87 -6.32
CA PRO A 116 -8.72 -0.59 -5.64
C PRO A 116 -9.14 -0.65 -4.16
N LEU A 117 -10.09 -1.53 -3.81
CA LEU A 117 -10.50 -1.74 -2.42
C LEU A 117 -9.37 -2.39 -1.60
N GLN A 118 -8.69 -3.39 -2.17
CA GLN A 118 -7.54 -4.04 -1.52
C GLN A 118 -6.38 -3.07 -1.35
N VAL A 119 -6.13 -2.18 -2.33
CA VAL A 119 -5.11 -1.14 -2.19
C VAL A 119 -5.46 -0.17 -1.06
N TRP A 120 -6.73 0.24 -0.97
CA TRP A 120 -7.21 1.10 0.11
C TRP A 120 -7.07 0.43 1.49
N ASP A 121 -7.42 -0.85 1.59
CA ASP A 121 -7.22 -1.66 2.79
C ASP A 121 -5.72 -1.73 3.16
N ASN A 122 -4.84 -1.99 2.19
CA ASN A 122 -3.40 -2.04 2.43
C ASN A 122 -2.82 -0.70 2.88
N LEU A 123 -3.23 0.42 2.27
CA LEU A 123 -2.82 1.76 2.69
C LEU A 123 -3.17 2.01 4.16
N TRP A 124 -4.37 1.65 4.59
CA TRP A 124 -4.76 1.77 5.99
C TRP A 124 -3.91 0.88 6.89
N ARG A 125 -3.66 -0.36 6.49
CA ARG A 125 -2.85 -1.29 7.29
C ARG A 125 -1.40 -0.78 7.46
N ILE A 126 -0.79 -0.20 6.43
CA ILE A 126 0.53 0.45 6.56
C ILE A 126 0.43 1.69 7.45
N LYS A 127 -0.59 2.55 7.25
CA LYS A 127 -0.79 3.77 8.04
C LYS A 127 -0.92 3.45 9.54
N ILE A 128 -1.73 2.45 9.89
CA ILE A 128 -1.88 2.00 11.28
C ILE A 128 -0.55 1.53 11.86
N ASP A 129 0.23 0.74 11.12
CA ASP A 129 1.55 0.31 11.61
C ASP A 129 2.49 1.51 11.84
N CYS A 130 2.45 2.53 10.97
CA CYS A 130 3.23 3.76 11.16
C CYS A 130 2.78 4.54 12.42
N LEU A 131 1.47 4.66 12.65
CA LEU A 131 0.94 5.30 13.86
C LEU A 131 1.34 4.55 15.13
N VAL A 132 1.42 3.21 15.08
CA VAL A 132 1.91 2.40 16.20
C VAL A 132 3.38 2.68 16.46
N GLN A 133 4.22 2.78 15.43
CA GLN A 133 5.65 3.13 15.58
C GLN A 133 5.86 4.52 16.19
N LEU A 134 4.94 5.45 15.93
CA LEU A 134 4.96 6.81 16.48
C LEU A 134 4.22 6.96 17.80
N GLU A 135 3.66 5.86 18.33
CA GLU A 135 2.84 5.85 19.55
C GLU A 135 1.66 6.83 19.52
N GLN A 136 1.11 7.10 18.33
CA GLN A 136 -0.03 8.01 18.13
C GLN A 136 -1.36 7.30 18.42
N TRP A 137 -1.57 6.95 19.70
CA TRP A 137 -2.70 6.12 20.15
C TRP A 137 -4.07 6.74 19.89
N ASP A 138 -4.22 8.05 20.05
CA ASP A 138 -5.50 8.74 19.84
C ASP A 138 -5.94 8.71 18.37
N GLU A 139 -4.99 8.88 17.44
CA GLU A 139 -5.25 8.80 15.99
C GLU A 139 -5.69 7.39 15.58
N ILE A 140 -5.08 6.35 16.16
CA ILE A 140 -5.48 4.95 15.95
C ILE A 140 -6.93 4.76 16.39
N LEU A 141 -7.29 5.21 17.59
CA LEU A 141 -8.64 5.04 18.13
C LEU A 141 -9.70 5.86 17.36
N LEU A 142 -9.32 6.99 16.76
CA LEU A 142 -10.20 7.81 15.93
C LEU A 142 -10.56 7.14 14.60
N HIS A 143 -9.57 6.52 13.94
CA HIS A 143 -9.71 6.05 12.56
C HIS A 143 -10.13 4.58 12.44
N VAL A 144 -9.64 3.73 13.34
CA VAL A 144 -9.75 2.27 13.21
C VAL A 144 -11.17 1.69 13.35
N PRO A 145 -12.08 2.22 14.21
CA PRO A 145 -13.44 1.65 14.33
C PRO A 145 -14.18 1.53 12.99
N LYS A 146 -13.93 2.44 12.04
CA LYS A 146 -14.54 2.43 10.70
C LYS A 146 -14.00 1.32 9.79
N LEU A 147 -12.82 0.77 10.07
CA LEU A 147 -12.15 -0.26 9.25
C LEU A 147 -12.56 -1.69 9.68
N ILE A 148 -12.84 -1.90 10.98
CA ILE A 148 -13.11 -3.23 11.53
C ILE A 148 -14.48 -3.76 11.12
N GLU A 149 -15.50 -2.89 11.05
CA GLU A 149 -16.87 -3.31 10.69
C GLU A 149 -16.92 -4.04 9.34
N LYS A 150 -15.89 -3.84 8.49
CA LYS A 150 -15.88 -4.33 7.12
C LYS A 150 -14.78 -5.37 6.82
N HIS A 151 -13.63 -5.38 7.50
CA HIS A 151 -12.45 -6.12 6.99
C HIS A 151 -11.60 -6.98 7.97
N HIS A 152 -11.82 -6.94 9.29
CA HIS A 152 -11.20 -7.85 10.29
C HIS A 152 -9.68 -8.18 10.12
N TYR A 153 -8.81 -7.18 9.98
CA TYR A 153 -7.36 -7.38 9.84
C TYR A 153 -6.63 -7.57 11.18
N GLN A 154 -5.68 -8.51 11.24
CA GLN A 154 -4.95 -8.83 12.48
C GLN A 154 -4.09 -7.66 12.99
N ASN A 155 -3.33 -6.97 12.11
CA ASN A 155 -2.48 -5.86 12.53
C ASN A 155 -3.30 -4.70 13.10
N ILE A 156 -4.47 -4.44 12.51
CA ILE A 156 -5.42 -3.44 13.00
C ILE A 156 -5.95 -3.82 14.39
N ASN A 157 -6.41 -5.07 14.58
CA ASN A 157 -6.90 -5.52 15.89
C ASN A 157 -5.82 -5.41 16.99
N GLN A 158 -4.56 -5.73 16.64
CA GLN A 158 -3.43 -5.59 17.56
C GLN A 158 -3.15 -4.13 17.91
N ALA A 159 -3.16 -3.23 16.93
CA ALA A 159 -2.95 -1.80 17.16
C ALA A 159 -3.99 -1.19 18.11
N ILE A 160 -5.26 -1.60 18.00
CA ILE A 160 -6.31 -1.14 18.92
C ILE A 160 -6.07 -1.62 20.33
N ALA A 161 -5.76 -2.90 20.50
CA ALA A 161 -5.53 -3.48 21.83
C ALA A 161 -4.39 -2.73 22.53
N LEU A 162 -3.31 -2.42 21.78
CA LEU A 162 -2.20 -1.61 22.27
C LEU A 162 -2.64 -0.18 22.61
N ALA A 163 -3.37 0.50 21.73
CA ALA A 163 -3.84 1.86 21.98
C ALA A 163 -4.76 1.95 23.20
N GLN A 164 -5.67 0.98 23.36
CA GLN A 164 -6.56 0.89 24.52
C GLN A 164 -5.83 0.61 25.83
N GLN A 165 -4.76 -0.20 25.79
CA GLN A 165 -3.93 -0.46 26.97
C GLN A 165 -3.19 0.80 27.40
N ASN A 166 -2.50 1.46 26.47
CA ASN A 166 -1.70 2.67 26.77
C ASN A 166 -2.57 3.83 27.25
N LYS A 167 -3.80 3.95 26.75
CA LYS A 167 -4.75 4.96 27.22
C LYS A 167 -5.14 4.75 28.69
N LYS A 168 -5.33 3.49 29.12
CA LYS A 168 -5.64 3.16 30.52
C LYS A 168 -4.47 3.39 31.48
N GLU A 169 -3.23 3.29 30.98
CA GLU A 169 -2.02 3.54 31.78
C GLU A 169 -1.72 5.04 31.93
N SER A 170 -2.34 5.89 31.09
CA SER A 170 -2.19 7.35 31.10
C SER A 170 -3.28 8.08 31.91
N GLU A 171 -4.27 7.35 32.41
CA GLU A 171 -5.39 7.83 33.25
C GLU A 171 -5.16 7.47 34.74
#